data_AF-A0A087U363-F1
#
_entry.id   AF-A0A087U363-F1
#
_cell.length_a   1.000
_cell.length_b   1.000
_cell.length_c   1.000
_cell.angle_alpha   90.00
_cell.angle_beta   90.00
_cell.angle_gamma   90.00
#
_symmetry.space_group_name_H-M   'P 1'
#
loop_
_entity.id
_entity.type
_entity.pdbx_description
1 polymer ?
#
loop_
_entity_poly.entity_id
_entity_poly.type
_entity_poly.pdbx_seq_one_letter_code
_entity_poly.pdbx_strand_id
1 'polypeptide(L)'
;MSNHMFQIHIPVEHHKETPWHKDMEQNTAKDTPRRMAFATDMLRRIDDAEFLKLIMFSEEASFHPSGIVNRHNVRIWGSENPYEYREAQRDSLKVNMWCGLMHDRVIGPFFLTEKTVSSVVYLDMLENFVFPQLEELQPHVFLQQDGALPHWGTIVRSSLNDHFTGRWIERGGPIP
;
A
#
# COMPACT_ATOMS: atom_id res chain seq x y z
N MET A 1 -25.04 16.88 22.33
CA MET A 1 -24.94 15.94 21.19
C MET A 1 -25.23 16.74 19.94
N SER A 2 -24.20 17.16 19.20
CA SER A 2 -24.38 17.76 17.87
C SER A 2 -23.74 16.84 16.84
N ASN A 3 -24.58 16.28 15.98
CA ASN A 3 -24.15 15.61 14.76
C ASN A 3 -23.62 16.67 13.80
N HIS A 4 -22.30 16.76 13.64
CA HIS A 4 -21.74 17.42 12.47
C HIS A 4 -21.61 16.38 11.36
N MET A 5 -22.64 16.34 10.53
CA MET A 5 -22.65 15.67 9.24
C MET A 5 -21.63 16.41 8.35
N PHE A 6 -20.49 15.79 8.07
CA PHE A 6 -19.56 16.33 7.07
C PHE A 6 -20.16 16.09 5.70
N GLN A 7 -20.78 17.12 5.14
CA GLN A 7 -21.27 17.10 3.77
C GLN A 7 -20.06 17.34 2.85
N ILE A 8 -19.70 16.34 2.04
CA ILE A 8 -18.76 16.52 0.94
C ILE A 8 -19.48 17.41 -0.09
N HIS A 9 -19.06 18.67 -0.21
CA HIS A 9 -19.51 19.51 -1.31
C HIS A 9 -18.67 19.13 -2.54
N ILE A 10 -19.31 18.50 -3.53
CA ILE A 10 -18.75 18.35 -4.89
C ILE A 10 -19.15 19.64 -5.62
N PRO A 11 -18.23 20.57 -5.93
CA PRO A 11 -18.58 21.73 -6.71
C PRO A 11 -18.92 21.28 -8.13
N VAL A 12 -20.11 21.66 -8.60
CA VAL A 12 -20.41 21.71 -10.02
C VAL A 12 -19.53 22.83 -10.60
N GLU A 13 -18.58 22.46 -11.46
CA GLU A 13 -17.55 23.32 -12.08
C GLU A 13 -18.10 24.70 -12.47
N HIS A 14 -17.31 25.77 -12.34
CA HIS A 14 -17.28 26.94 -13.25
C HIS A 14 -16.07 27.89 -13.02
N HIS A 15 -15.18 27.66 -12.04
CA HIS A 15 -13.96 28.44 -11.88
C HIS A 15 -12.71 27.54 -11.91
N LYS A 16 -11.71 27.95 -12.72
CA LYS A 16 -10.40 27.29 -12.84
C LYS A 16 -9.62 27.46 -11.53
N GLU A 17 -9.92 26.66 -10.53
CA GLU A 17 -9.08 26.56 -9.35
C GLU A 17 -7.93 25.59 -9.66
N THR A 18 -6.69 26.07 -9.51
CA THR A 18 -5.51 25.22 -9.65
C THR A 18 -5.12 24.65 -8.30
N PRO A 19 -4.98 23.34 -8.18
CA PRO A 19 -4.54 22.73 -6.96
C PRO A 19 -3.04 22.92 -6.75
N TRP A 20 -2.66 23.30 -5.54
CA TRP A 20 -1.25 23.38 -5.15
C TRP A 20 -0.77 21.99 -4.70
N HIS A 21 0.07 21.36 -5.51
CA HIS A 21 0.86 20.18 -5.12
C HIS A 21 2.32 20.60 -4.92
N LYS A 22 2.95 20.13 -3.84
CA LYS A 22 4.40 19.96 -3.86
C LYS A 22 4.67 18.65 -4.59
N ASP A 23 5.19 18.73 -5.81
CA ASP A 23 5.72 17.57 -6.51
C ASP A 23 6.95 17.07 -5.74
N MET A 24 6.73 16.04 -4.93
CA MET A 24 7.80 15.27 -4.30
C MET A 24 7.97 13.99 -5.10
N GLU A 25 8.27 14.13 -6.39
CA GLU A 25 8.61 12.99 -7.22
C GLU A 25 10.05 12.57 -6.90
N GLN A 26 10.22 11.60 -6.01
CA GLN A 26 11.53 10.99 -5.70
C GLN A 26 11.87 9.86 -6.68
N ASN A 27 11.66 10.07 -7.97
CA ASN A 27 12.08 9.11 -8.99
C ASN A 27 13.55 9.38 -9.31
N THR A 28 14.47 8.57 -8.77
CA THR A 28 15.88 8.78 -9.08
C THR A 28 16.19 8.26 -10.48
N ALA A 29 17.15 8.87 -11.18
CA ALA A 29 17.61 8.37 -12.49
C ALA A 29 18.07 6.90 -12.45
N LYS A 30 18.40 6.37 -11.26
CA LYS A 30 18.79 4.97 -11.04
C LYS A 30 17.61 4.00 -11.02
N ASP A 31 16.39 4.47 -10.72
CA ASP A 31 15.21 3.62 -10.62
C ASP A 31 14.54 3.40 -11.98
N THR A 32 14.71 4.35 -12.91
CA THR A 32 14.08 4.31 -14.25
C THR A 32 14.39 3.01 -15.02
N PRO A 33 15.66 2.55 -15.15
CA PRO A 33 15.96 1.32 -15.87
C PRO A 33 15.33 0.07 -15.23
N ARG A 34 15.27 0.02 -13.89
CA ARG A 34 14.67 -1.09 -13.14
C ARG A 34 13.16 -1.14 -13.36
N ARG A 35 12.48 0.00 -13.25
CA ARG A 35 11.04 0.10 -13.51
C ARG A 35 10.70 -0.28 -14.95
N MET A 36 11.52 0.11 -15.92
CA MET A 36 11.33 -0.28 -17.33
C MET A 36 11.51 -1.78 -17.54
N ALA A 37 12.53 -2.38 -16.92
CA ALA A 37 12.75 -3.83 -17.00
C ALA A 37 11.58 -4.59 -16.39
N PHE A 38 11.12 -4.21 -15.20
CA PHE A 38 9.95 -4.79 -14.56
C PHE A 38 8.70 -4.64 -15.42
N ALA A 39 8.41 -3.44 -15.91
CA ALA A 39 7.25 -3.19 -16.76
C ALA A 39 7.28 -4.02 -18.06
N THR A 40 8.46 -4.17 -18.66
CA THR A 40 8.65 -5.01 -19.86
C THR A 40 8.43 -6.49 -19.56
N ASP A 41 8.95 -7.00 -18.43
CA ASP A 41 8.72 -8.39 -18.02
C ASP A 41 7.24 -8.66 -17.73
N MET A 42 6.61 -7.78 -16.95
CA MET A 42 5.18 -7.87 -16.64
C MET A 42 4.32 -7.81 -17.89
N LEU A 43 4.64 -6.91 -18.84
CA LEU A 43 3.92 -6.81 -20.11
C LEU A 43 3.93 -8.13 -20.90
N ARG A 44 5.02 -8.90 -20.84
CA ARG A 44 5.11 -10.21 -21.51
C ARG A 44 4.34 -11.29 -20.76
N ARG A 45 4.26 -11.21 -19.44
CA ARG A 45 3.54 -12.21 -18.62
C ARG A 45 2.03 -12.05 -18.74
N ILE A 46 1.53 -10.82 -18.87
CA ILE A 46 0.09 -10.55 -19.01
C ILE A 46 -0.49 -10.93 -20.39
N ASP A 47 0.36 -11.36 -21.35
CA ASP A 47 -0.11 -12.03 -22.56
C ASP A 47 -0.87 -13.34 -22.22
N ASP A 48 -0.53 -13.97 -21.09
CA ASP A 48 -1.37 -14.98 -20.46
C ASP A 48 -2.47 -14.32 -19.63
N ALA A 49 -3.71 -14.43 -20.10
CA ALA A 49 -4.89 -13.83 -19.46
C ALA A 49 -5.15 -14.36 -18.03
N GLU A 50 -4.63 -15.54 -17.68
CA GLU A 50 -4.79 -16.11 -16.34
C GLU A 50 -3.73 -15.61 -15.36
N PHE A 51 -2.58 -15.11 -15.84
CA PHE A 51 -1.48 -14.68 -14.98
C PHE A 51 -1.89 -13.59 -13.99
N LEU A 52 -2.63 -12.57 -14.44
CA LEU A 52 -3.10 -11.49 -13.55
C LEU A 52 -4.04 -11.98 -12.45
N LYS A 53 -4.81 -13.05 -12.69
CA LYS A 53 -5.70 -13.64 -11.69
C LYS A 53 -4.94 -14.40 -10.61
N LEU A 54 -3.70 -14.78 -10.90
CA LEU A 54 -2.80 -15.41 -9.94
C LEU A 54 -2.04 -14.40 -9.09
N ILE A 55 -2.07 -13.09 -9.39
CA ILE A 55 -1.39 -12.08 -8.58
C ILE A 55 -2.29 -11.64 -7.43
N MET A 56 -1.75 -11.64 -6.21
CA MET A 56 -2.30 -10.92 -5.08
C MET A 56 -1.45 -9.68 -4.80
N PHE A 57 -2.06 -8.51 -4.92
CA PHE A 57 -1.45 -7.24 -4.53
C PHE A 57 -1.63 -7.04 -3.04
N SER A 58 -0.60 -6.64 -2.31
CA SER A 58 -0.69 -6.40 -0.87
C SER A 58 -0.05 -5.09 -0.45
N GLU A 59 -0.61 -4.47 0.58
CA GLU A 59 -0.15 -3.18 1.08
C GLU A 59 -0.53 -3.02 2.57
N GLU A 60 0.28 -2.25 3.30
CA GLU A 60 -0.04 -1.77 4.64
C GLU A 60 -0.60 -0.34 4.62
N ALA A 61 -1.73 -0.13 5.29
CA ALA A 61 -2.30 1.18 5.51
C ALA A 61 -2.22 1.57 7.00
N SER A 62 -1.93 2.85 7.25
CA SER A 62 -1.92 3.44 8.59
C SER A 62 -3.10 4.39 8.77
N PHE A 63 -3.92 4.17 9.79
CA PHE A 63 -5.07 5.01 10.13
C PHE A 63 -4.85 5.71 11.47
N HIS A 64 -5.30 6.97 11.55
CA HIS A 64 -5.34 7.74 12.79
C HIS A 64 -6.81 7.91 13.21
N PRO A 65 -7.30 7.18 14.23
CA PRO A 65 -8.69 7.26 14.68
C PRO A 65 -9.10 8.65 15.19
N SER A 66 -8.15 9.56 15.43
CA SER A 66 -8.41 10.96 15.77
C SER A 66 -9.02 11.77 14.60
N GLY A 67 -9.19 11.20 13.41
CA GLY A 67 -9.75 11.88 12.25
C GLY A 67 -8.80 12.89 11.59
N ILE A 68 -7.55 12.96 12.07
CA ILE A 68 -6.52 13.81 11.48
C ILE A 68 -6.09 13.17 10.16
N VAL A 69 -6.56 13.77 9.07
CA VAL A 69 -6.19 13.39 7.71
C VAL A 69 -4.69 13.66 7.52
N ASN A 70 -3.98 12.70 6.93
CA ASN A 70 -2.58 12.84 6.56
C ASN A 70 -2.40 14.16 5.77
N ARG A 71 -1.39 14.98 6.10
CA ARG A 71 -1.08 16.24 5.39
C ARG A 71 -0.98 16.06 3.87
N HIS A 72 -0.63 14.86 3.41
CA HIS A 72 -0.54 14.52 1.99
C HIS A 72 -1.91 14.41 1.29
N ASN A 73 -2.97 14.19 2.05
CA ASN A 73 -4.36 14.07 1.57
C ASN A 73 -5.18 15.34 1.84
N VAL A 74 -4.60 16.37 2.47
CA VAL A 74 -5.27 17.66 2.69
C VAL A 74 -5.02 18.55 1.48
N ARG A 75 -6.04 18.64 0.60
CA ARG A 75 -6.05 19.56 -0.53
C ARG A 75 -6.95 20.74 -0.21
N ILE A 76 -6.35 21.92 -0.10
CA ILE A 76 -7.12 23.16 0.10
C ILE A 76 -7.23 23.83 -1.27
N TRP A 77 -8.47 24.08 -1.68
CA TRP A 77 -8.80 24.77 -2.92
C TRP A 77 -9.15 26.23 -2.61
N GLY A 78 -8.69 27.15 -3.43
CA GLY A 78 -8.95 28.58 -3.26
C GLY A 78 -8.21 29.42 -4.30
N SER A 79 -8.74 30.62 -4.56
CA SER A 79 -8.14 31.60 -5.48
C SER A 79 -6.86 32.24 -4.92
N GLU A 80 -6.67 32.21 -3.60
CA GLU A 80 -5.50 32.74 -2.89
C GLU A 80 -5.04 31.73 -1.83
N ASN A 81 -3.77 31.79 -1.44
CA ASN A 81 -3.22 30.92 -0.40
C ASN A 81 -3.84 31.28 0.96
N PRO A 82 -4.57 30.36 1.63
CA PRO A 82 -5.34 30.71 2.83
C PRO A 82 -4.49 30.86 4.09
N TYR A 83 -3.17 30.67 4.02
CA TYR A 83 -2.25 30.74 5.16
C TYR A 83 -2.66 29.87 6.38
N GLU A 84 -3.50 28.85 6.16
CA GLU A 84 -3.97 27.98 7.22
C GLU A 84 -2.87 27.02 7.68
N TYR A 85 -2.60 27.03 8.98
CA TYR A 85 -1.77 26.06 9.67
C TYR A 85 -2.69 25.12 10.47
N ARG A 86 -2.66 23.82 10.14
CA ARG A 86 -3.28 22.79 10.99
C ARG A 86 -2.24 22.25 11.97
N GLU A 87 -2.53 22.35 13.25
CA GLU A 87 -1.77 21.66 14.28
C GLU A 87 -1.96 20.14 14.10
N ALA A 88 -0.87 19.42 13.86
CA ALA A 88 -0.88 17.98 13.82
C ALA A 88 -0.63 17.44 15.23
N GLN A 89 -1.57 16.66 15.78
CA GLN A 89 -1.35 15.96 17.04
C GLN A 89 -0.24 14.91 16.86
N ARG A 90 0.90 15.14 17.52
CA ARG A 90 2.13 14.37 17.34
C ARG A 90 2.02 12.90 17.77
N ASP A 91 1.14 12.62 18.74
CA ASP A 91 0.98 11.30 19.37
C ASP A 91 -0.48 10.80 19.32
N SER A 92 -1.13 10.96 18.17
CA SER A 92 -2.45 10.32 17.96
C SER A 92 -2.31 8.80 17.90
N LEU A 93 -3.34 8.08 18.38
CA LEU A 93 -3.41 6.63 18.24
C LEU A 93 -3.26 6.28 16.75
N LYS A 94 -2.43 5.28 16.45
CA LYS A 94 -2.16 4.81 15.09
C LYS A 94 -2.53 3.34 15.03
N VAL A 95 -3.34 2.98 14.04
CA VAL A 95 -3.70 1.59 13.74
C VAL A 95 -3.10 1.25 12.40
N ASN A 96 -2.27 0.21 12.34
CA ASN A 96 -1.77 -0.33 11.08
C ASN A 96 -2.67 -1.47 10.63
N MET A 97 -2.87 -1.59 9.33
CA MET A 97 -3.70 -2.61 8.70
C MET A 97 -2.94 -3.18 7.52
N TRP A 98 -2.96 -4.48 7.34
CA TRP A 98 -2.52 -5.16 6.13
C TRP A 98 -3.73 -5.68 5.35
N CYS A 99 -3.66 -5.63 4.02
CA CYS A 99 -4.67 -6.22 3.16
C CYS A 99 -4.07 -6.75 1.86
N GLY A 100 -4.55 -7.91 1.41
CA GLY A 100 -4.27 -8.49 0.11
C GLY A 100 -5.49 -8.39 -0.80
N LEU A 101 -5.29 -8.01 -2.06
CA LEU A 101 -6.33 -7.92 -3.08
C LEU A 101 -6.01 -8.90 -4.20
N MET A 102 -6.95 -9.79 -4.46
CA MET A 102 -6.94 -10.71 -5.60
C MET A 102 -8.04 -10.33 -6.58
N HIS A 103 -8.06 -10.99 -7.74
CA HIS A 103 -9.04 -10.69 -8.79
C HIS A 103 -10.51 -10.92 -8.38
N ASP A 104 -10.76 -11.83 -7.44
CA ASP A 104 -12.11 -12.26 -7.04
C ASP A 104 -12.41 -12.07 -5.54
N ARG A 105 -11.42 -11.70 -4.73
CA ARG A 105 -11.55 -11.58 -3.28
C ARG A 105 -10.51 -10.67 -2.65
N VAL A 106 -10.75 -10.39 -1.38
CA VAL A 106 -9.84 -9.67 -0.48
C VAL A 106 -9.39 -10.64 0.61
N ILE A 107 -8.09 -10.63 0.94
CA ILE A 107 -7.48 -11.34 2.06
C ILE A 107 -7.16 -10.31 3.15
N GLY A 108 -7.60 -10.56 4.39
CA GLY A 108 -7.61 -9.56 5.45
C GLY A 108 -8.96 -8.83 5.55
N PRO A 109 -9.04 -7.62 6.14
CA PRO A 109 -7.93 -6.82 6.71
C PRO A 109 -7.38 -7.41 8.01
N PHE A 110 -6.06 -7.40 8.18
CA PHE A 110 -5.41 -7.75 9.45
C PHE A 110 -4.94 -6.48 10.14
N PHE A 111 -5.41 -6.26 11.37
CA PHE A 111 -5.01 -5.12 12.17
C PHE A 111 -3.78 -5.48 13.00
N LEU A 112 -2.72 -4.69 12.85
CA LEU A 112 -1.50 -4.82 13.65
C LEU A 112 -1.60 -3.90 14.86
N THR A 113 -1.33 -4.47 16.04
CA THR A 113 -1.46 -3.74 17.32
C THR A 113 -0.27 -2.82 17.58
N GLU A 114 0.85 -3.10 16.92
CA GLU A 114 2.11 -2.39 17.01
C GLU A 114 2.03 -1.07 16.24
N LYS A 115 2.50 0.02 16.87
CA LYS A 115 2.56 1.34 16.24
C LYS A 115 3.48 1.38 15.00
N THR A 116 4.54 0.58 15.04
CA THR A 116 5.52 0.45 13.96
C THR A 116 5.60 -1.02 13.55
N VAL A 117 5.36 -1.28 12.26
CA VAL A 117 5.51 -2.61 11.68
C VAL A 117 7.00 -2.85 11.46
N SER A 118 7.57 -3.81 12.18
CA SER A 118 8.94 -4.30 11.96
C SER A 118 8.90 -5.57 11.11
N SER A 119 10.05 -6.02 10.57
CA SER A 119 10.10 -7.29 9.82
C SER A 119 9.60 -8.50 10.63
N VAL A 120 9.80 -8.50 11.96
CA VAL A 120 9.34 -9.59 12.83
C VAL A 120 7.82 -9.58 12.97
N VAL A 121 7.25 -8.41 13.26
CA VAL A 121 5.79 -8.23 13.37
C VAL A 121 5.11 -8.54 12.02
N TYR A 122 5.76 -8.13 10.94
CA TYR A 122 5.30 -8.43 9.60
C TYR A 122 5.28 -9.93 9.31
N LEU A 123 6.38 -10.61 9.59
CA LEU A 123 6.50 -12.05 9.39
C LEU A 123 5.49 -12.82 10.24
N ASP A 124 5.31 -12.43 11.51
CA ASP A 124 4.33 -13.05 12.41
C ASP A 124 2.91 -12.94 11.84
N MET A 125 2.55 -11.80 11.26
CA MET A 125 1.27 -11.62 10.58
C MET A 125 1.15 -12.53 9.35
N LEU A 126 2.21 -12.64 8.55
CA LEU A 126 2.22 -13.50 7.37
C LEU A 126 2.03 -14.98 7.74
N GLU A 127 2.82 -15.49 8.69
CA GLU A 127 2.83 -16.89 9.09
C GLU A 127 1.54 -17.31 9.80
N ASN A 128 1.01 -16.47 10.69
CA ASN A 128 -0.16 -16.83 11.47
C ASN A 128 -1.49 -16.60 10.75
N PHE A 129 -1.55 -15.66 9.79
CA PHE A 129 -2.82 -15.27 9.17
C PHE A 129 -2.84 -15.41 7.65
N VAL A 130 -1.80 -14.96 6.94
CA VAL A 130 -1.83 -14.88 5.46
C VAL A 130 -1.56 -16.24 4.82
N PHE A 131 -0.46 -16.91 5.19
CA PHE A 131 -0.07 -18.16 4.55
C PHE A 131 -1.14 -19.26 4.72
N PRO A 132 -1.73 -19.48 5.91
CA PRO A 132 -2.77 -20.49 6.06
C PRO A 132 -3.98 -20.24 5.15
N GLN A 133 -4.40 -18.97 5.01
CA GLN A 133 -5.53 -18.62 4.14
C GLN A 133 -5.20 -18.83 2.65
N LEU A 134 -3.97 -18.51 2.24
CA LEU A 134 -3.57 -18.68 0.84
C LEU A 134 -3.35 -20.16 0.49
N GLU A 135 -2.83 -20.97 1.40
CA GLU A 135 -2.70 -22.41 1.21
C GLU A 135 -4.07 -23.08 1.01
N GLU A 136 -5.08 -22.64 1.76
CA GLU A 136 -6.46 -23.15 1.63
C GLU A 136 -7.15 -22.64 0.35
N LEU A 137 -7.04 -21.35 0.05
CA LEU A 137 -7.83 -20.70 -1.00
C LEU A 137 -7.18 -20.78 -2.38
N GLN A 138 -5.87 -20.53 -2.48
CA GLN A 138 -5.16 -20.42 -3.75
C GLN A 138 -3.64 -20.66 -3.58
N PRO A 139 -3.20 -21.93 -3.47
CA PRO A 139 -1.81 -22.25 -3.16
C PRO A 139 -0.80 -21.79 -4.23
N HIS A 140 -1.28 -21.51 -5.45
CA HIS A 140 -0.47 -21.09 -6.61
C HIS A 140 -0.53 -19.59 -6.90
N VAL A 141 -0.70 -18.76 -5.86
CA VAL A 141 -0.69 -17.29 -5.98
C VAL A 141 0.74 -16.73 -6.13
N PHE A 142 0.85 -15.59 -6.81
CA PHE A 142 2.01 -14.71 -6.81
C PHE A 142 1.77 -13.56 -5.83
N LEU A 143 2.58 -13.46 -4.78
CA LEU A 143 2.45 -12.38 -3.80
C LEU A 143 3.22 -11.15 -4.27
N GLN A 144 2.55 -10.03 -4.50
CA GLN A 144 3.17 -8.74 -4.79
C GLN A 144 3.13 -7.86 -3.53
N GLN A 145 4.28 -7.29 -3.18
CA GLN A 145 4.43 -6.38 -2.05
C GLN A 145 5.25 -5.15 -2.48
N ASP A 146 5.10 -4.05 -1.76
CA ASP A 146 5.91 -2.86 -1.98
C ASP A 146 7.34 -3.03 -1.43
N GLY A 147 8.20 -2.05 -1.70
CA GLY A 147 9.59 -2.06 -1.23
C GLY A 147 9.79 -1.54 0.20
N ALA A 148 8.79 -1.62 1.08
CA ALA A 148 8.92 -1.12 2.45
C ALA A 148 10.03 -1.85 3.23
N LEU A 149 10.66 -1.11 4.15
CA LEU A 149 11.76 -1.59 4.99
C LEU A 149 11.49 -2.95 5.68
N PRO A 150 10.28 -3.21 6.22
CA PRO A 150 9.98 -4.50 6.84
C PRO A 150 10.10 -5.68 5.86
N HIS A 151 9.75 -5.50 4.58
CA HIS A 151 9.73 -6.56 3.56
C HIS A 151 11.15 -7.02 3.18
N TRP A 152 12.12 -6.12 3.31
CA TRP A 152 13.54 -6.39 3.05
C TRP A 152 14.22 -7.28 4.10
N GLY A 153 13.57 -7.51 5.24
CA GLY A 153 14.11 -8.36 6.30
C GLY A 153 14.49 -9.73 5.78
N THR A 154 15.69 -10.21 6.11
CA THR A 154 16.15 -11.55 5.68
C THR A 154 15.18 -12.64 6.10
N ILE A 155 14.61 -12.53 7.31
CA ILE A 155 13.62 -13.49 7.83
C ILE A 155 12.34 -13.52 6.97
N VAL A 156 11.88 -12.36 6.49
CA VAL A 156 10.69 -12.25 5.64
C VAL A 156 10.98 -12.90 4.29
N ARG A 157 12.07 -12.51 3.63
CA ARG A 157 12.46 -13.07 2.32
C ARG A 157 12.73 -14.57 2.37
N SER A 158 13.35 -15.07 3.45
CA SER A 158 13.52 -16.51 3.65
C SER A 158 12.16 -17.22 3.72
N SER A 159 11.24 -16.73 4.55
CA SER A 159 9.91 -17.32 4.67
C SER A 159 9.10 -17.24 3.35
N LEU A 160 9.23 -16.13 2.59
CA LEU A 160 8.64 -15.99 1.26
C LEU A 160 9.22 -16.98 0.23
N ASN A 161 10.52 -17.28 0.29
CA ASN A 161 11.12 -18.29 -0.59
C ASN A 161 10.59 -19.69 -0.29
N ASP A 162 10.30 -19.98 0.98
CA ASP A 162 9.79 -21.27 1.43
C ASP A 162 8.31 -21.46 1.02
N HIS A 163 7.46 -20.44 1.21
CA HIS A 163 6.01 -20.54 0.93
C HIS A 163 5.62 -20.15 -0.52
N PHE A 164 6.36 -19.24 -1.15
CA PHE A 164 6.13 -18.75 -2.51
C PHE A 164 7.36 -18.95 -3.39
N THR A 165 7.91 -20.17 -3.42
CA THR A 165 9.11 -20.47 -4.23
C THR A 165 8.96 -19.97 -5.67
N GLY A 166 9.73 -18.93 -6.03
CA GLY A 166 9.68 -18.30 -7.36
C GLY A 166 8.42 -17.49 -7.67
N ARG A 167 7.54 -17.27 -6.69
CA ARG A 167 6.19 -16.69 -6.84
C ARG A 167 5.96 -15.48 -5.93
N TRP A 168 6.98 -14.66 -5.70
CA TRP A 168 6.78 -13.37 -5.05
C TRP A 168 7.47 -12.25 -5.85
N ILE A 169 6.84 -11.08 -5.84
CA ILE A 169 7.18 -9.91 -6.65
C ILE A 169 7.52 -8.78 -5.68
N GLU A 170 8.80 -8.41 -5.66
CA GLU A 170 9.32 -7.30 -4.87
C GLU A 170 10.73 -6.96 -5.38
N ARG A 171 11.25 -5.82 -4.97
CA ARG A 171 12.62 -5.44 -5.29
C ARG A 171 13.61 -6.43 -4.67
N GLY A 172 14.32 -7.18 -5.51
CA GLY A 172 15.29 -8.18 -5.07
C GLY A 172 14.67 -9.57 -4.80
N GLY A 173 13.40 -9.75 -5.16
CA GLY A 173 12.76 -11.05 -5.24
C GLY A 173 12.99 -11.78 -6.57
N PRO A 174 12.36 -12.96 -6.75
CA PRO A 174 12.41 -13.73 -7.99
C PRO A 174 11.89 -12.98 -9.22
N ILE A 175 10.92 -12.08 -9.01
CA ILE A 175 10.38 -11.17 -10.01
C ILE A 175 10.65 -9.74 -9.52
N PRO A 176 11.67 -9.05 -10.06
CA PRO A 176 12.18 -7.78 -9.54
C PRO A 176 11.45 -6.53 -10.04
#